data_AF-A0A535PML6-F1
#
_entry.id   AF-A0A535PML6-F1
#
_cell.length_a   1.000
_cell.length_b   1.000
_cell.length_c   1.000
_cell.angle_alpha   90.00
_cell.angle_beta   90.00
_cell.angle_gamma   90.00
#
_symmetry.space_group_name_H-M   'P 1'
#
loop_
_entity.id
_entity.type
_entity.pdbx_description
1 polymer ?
#
loop_
_entity_poly.entity_id
_entity_poly.type
_entity_poly.pdbx_seq_one_letter_code
_entity_poly.pdbx_strand_id
1 'polypeptide(L)' 'MSGQVTSESLRTSALQVDVPVGDAINGGGVRFGAPGALDEGQNTRAAAVVGQWQALGVMNIVYPSAYATGAPMRTSSPAA' A
#
# COMPACT_ATOMS: atom_id res chain seq x y z
N MET A 1 22.46 -17.39 -15.79
CA MET A 1 23.28 -16.29 -15.27
C MET A 1 23.39 -16.46 -13.75
N SER A 2 24.54 -16.85 -13.22
CA SER A 2 24.75 -16.97 -11.76
C SER A 2 25.67 -15.87 -11.29
N GLY A 3 25.09 -14.70 -10.97
CA GLY A 3 25.79 -13.65 -10.23
C GLY A 3 25.89 -14.02 -8.75
N GLN A 4 26.94 -13.54 -8.08
CA GLN A 4 27.09 -13.72 -6.63
C GLN A 4 25.97 -12.96 -5.90
N VAL A 5 25.26 -13.65 -5.00
CA VAL A 5 24.22 -13.03 -4.17
C VAL A 5 24.89 -12.20 -3.08
N THR A 6 24.90 -10.88 -3.28
CA THR A 6 25.38 -9.87 -2.33
C THR A 6 24.25 -8.90 -1.98
N SER A 7 24.39 -8.15 -0.88
CA SER A 7 23.43 -7.09 -0.52
C SER A 7 23.24 -6.07 -1.64
N GLU A 8 24.31 -5.70 -2.34
CA GLU A 8 24.25 -4.76 -3.45
C GLU A 8 23.53 -5.34 -4.67
N SER A 9 23.77 -6.62 -4.99
CA SER A 9 23.04 -7.30 -6.07
C SER A 9 21.54 -7.41 -5.78
N LEU A 10 21.17 -7.62 -4.52
CA LEU A 10 19.77 -7.68 -4.08
C LEU A 10 19.12 -6.29 -4.15
N ARG A 11 19.80 -5.24 -3.67
CA ARG A 11 19.34 -3.85 -3.80
C ARG A 11 19.10 -3.46 -5.26
N THR A 12 20.09 -3.72 -6.12
CA THR A 12 20.01 -3.43 -7.56
C THR A 12 18.82 -4.13 -8.18
N SER A 13 18.62 -5.41 -7.87
CA SER A 13 17.49 -6.19 -8.39
C SER A 13 16.14 -5.69 -7.85
N ALA A 14 16.07 -5.34 -6.56
CA ALA A 14 14.86 -4.80 -5.94
C ALA A 14 14.43 -3.47 -6.59
N LEU A 15 15.36 -2.57 -6.89
CA LEU A 15 15.07 -1.30 -7.55
C LEU A 15 14.54 -1.47 -8.99
N GLN A 16 14.73 -2.63 -9.63
CA GLN A 16 14.15 -2.96 -10.93
C GLN A 16 12.72 -3.51 -10.83
N VAL A 17 12.24 -3.86 -9.64
CA VAL A 17 10.86 -4.34 -9.46
C VAL A 17 9.89 -3.19 -9.77
N ASP A 18 8.94 -3.51 -10.65
CA ASP A 18 7.89 -2.60 -11.08
C ASP A 18 6.60 -3.41 -11.26
N VAL A 19 5.82 -3.50 -10.17
CA VAL A 19 4.50 -4.14 -10.15
C VAL A 19 3.44 -3.05 -10.08
N PRO A 20 2.54 -2.94 -11.07
CA PRO A 20 1.47 -1.95 -11.11
C PRO A 20 0.62 -1.89 -9.84
N VAL A 21 0.02 -0.73 -9.58
CA VAL A 21 -1.05 -0.61 -8.58
C VAL A 21 -2.25 -1.44 -9.05
N GLY A 22 -2.82 -2.25 -8.17
CA GLY A 22 -3.97 -3.12 -8.44
C GLY A 22 -3.60 -4.60 -8.59
N ASP A 23 -2.33 -4.91 -8.83
CA ASP A 23 -1.87 -6.29 -9.07
C ASP A 23 -1.69 -7.08 -7.76
N ALA A 24 -1.44 -6.40 -6.64
CA ALA A 24 -1.42 -7.05 -5.33
C ALA A 24 -2.84 -7.27 -4.80
N ILE A 25 -3.04 -8.31 -3.98
CA ILE A 25 -4.36 -8.67 -3.43
C ILE A 25 -5.03 -7.56 -2.61
N ASN A 26 -4.25 -6.65 -2.04
CA ASN A 26 -4.75 -5.49 -1.29
C ASN A 26 -4.98 -4.26 -2.19
N GLY A 27 -4.91 -4.41 -3.51
CA GLY A 27 -5.00 -3.34 -4.51
C GLY A 27 -3.70 -2.55 -4.69
N GLY A 28 -2.64 -2.81 -3.91
CA GLY A 28 -1.37 -2.11 -4.04
C GLY A 28 -0.53 -2.56 -5.23
N GLY A 29 0.71 -2.08 -5.29
CA GLY A 29 1.76 -2.52 -6.19
C GLY A 29 3.12 -2.54 -5.50
N VAL A 30 4.19 -2.70 -6.28
CA VAL A 30 5.57 -2.68 -5.77
C VAL A 30 6.44 -1.80 -6.65
N ARG A 31 7.01 -0.76 -6.05
CA ARG A 31 8.09 0.03 -6.64
C ARG A 31 8.90 0.65 -5.52
N PHE A 32 10.21 0.45 -5.52
CA PHE A 32 11.07 1.03 -4.49
C PHE A 32 11.57 2.41 -4.88
N GLY A 33 11.57 3.35 -3.92
CA GLY A 33 12.14 4.68 -4.11
C GLY A 33 13.64 4.60 -4.44
N ALA A 34 14.08 5.44 -5.37
CA ALA A 34 15.46 5.42 -5.87
C ALA A 34 16.45 6.01 -4.86
N PRO A 35 17.76 5.71 -4.99
CA PRO A 35 18.79 6.35 -4.18
C PRO A 35 18.72 7.88 -4.23
N GLY A 36 18.78 8.53 -3.07
CA GLY A 36 18.68 9.97 -2.91
C GLY A 36 17.26 10.55 -2.92
N ALA A 37 16.22 9.72 -3.10
CA ALA A 37 14.84 10.14 -2.95
C ALA A 37 14.44 10.24 -1.46
N LEU A 38 13.42 11.04 -1.15
CA LEU A 38 12.88 11.14 0.22
C LEU A 38 12.39 9.79 0.76
N ASP A 39 11.90 8.95 -0.13
CA ASP A 39 11.34 7.63 0.09
C ASP A 39 12.29 6.51 -0.40
N GLU A 40 13.60 6.76 -0.43
CA GLU A 40 14.62 5.78 -0.83
C GLU A 40 14.38 4.43 -0.12
N GLY A 41 14.27 3.36 -0.92
CA GLY A 41 14.06 2.00 -0.44
C GLY A 41 12.65 1.72 0.13
N GLN A 42 11.76 2.70 0.20
CA GLN A 42 10.35 2.49 0.56
C GLN A 42 9.55 1.99 -0.64
N ASN A 43 8.54 1.15 -0.41
CA ASN A 43 7.59 0.79 -1.46
C ASN A 43 6.58 1.94 -1.67
N THR A 44 6.77 2.69 -2.76
CA THR A 44 5.96 3.87 -3.11
C THR A 44 4.58 3.52 -3.66
N ARG A 45 4.33 2.23 -3.95
CA ARG A 45 3.03 1.70 -4.40
C ARG A 45 2.33 0.86 -3.34
N ALA A 46 2.84 0.84 -2.11
CA ALA A 46 2.15 0.18 -1.02
C ALA A 46 0.79 0.85 -0.78
N ALA A 47 -0.26 0.04 -0.66
CA ALA A 47 -1.58 0.50 -0.27
C ALA A 47 -1.69 0.51 1.26
N ALA A 48 -1.85 1.69 1.86
CA ALA A 48 -2.30 1.85 3.23
C ALA A 48 -3.71 2.45 3.20
N VAL A 49 -4.65 1.80 3.87
CA VAL A 49 -6.07 2.18 3.81
C VAL A 49 -6.63 2.50 5.19
N VAL A 50 -7.63 3.37 5.22
CA VAL A 50 -8.47 3.63 6.39
C VAL A 50 -9.75 2.84 6.24
N GLY A 51 -9.95 1.87 7.13
CA GLY A 51 -11.20 1.12 7.25
C GLY A 51 -12.12 1.76 8.28
N GLN A 52 -13.42 1.77 8.01
CA GLN A 52 -14.46 2.12 8.96
C GLN A 52 -15.50 1.01 9.06
N TRP A 53 -15.76 0.54 10.29
CA TRP A 53 -16.92 -0.29 10.58
C TRP A 53 -18.18 0.57 10.50
N GLN A 54 -19.09 0.22 9.60
CA GLN A 54 -20.30 1.00 9.29
C GLN A 54 -21.59 0.29 9.68
N ALA A 55 -21.51 -0.99 10.03
CA ALA A 55 -22.53 -1.77 10.71
C ALA A 55 -21.86 -2.98 11.40
N LEU A 56 -22.63 -3.76 12.16
CA LEU A 56 -22.14 -5.02 12.74
C LEU A 56 -21.61 -5.94 11.63
N GLY A 57 -20.31 -6.22 11.66
CA GLY A 57 -19.64 -7.08 10.69
C GLY A 57 -19.41 -6.47 9.30
N VAL A 58 -19.68 -5.17 9.11
CA VAL A 58 -19.51 -4.50 7.80
C VAL A 58 -18.39 -3.47 7.89
N MET A 59 -17.22 -3.83 7.37
CA MET A 59 -16.07 -2.94 7.20
C MET A 59 -16.07 -2.37 5.78
N ASN A 60 -15.93 -1.06 5.64
CA ASN A 60 -15.69 -0.40 4.37
C ASN A 60 -14.33 0.31 4.37
N ILE A 61 -13.62 0.27 3.25
CA ILE A 61 -12.45 1.12 3.04
C ILE A 61 -12.96 2.50 2.66
N VAL A 62 -12.56 3.54 3.39
CA VAL A 62 -13.07 4.92 3.21
C VAL A 62 -12.01 5.91 2.74
N TYR A 63 -10.73 5.54 2.75
CA TYR A 63 -9.62 6.34 2.23
C TYR A 63 -8.38 5.46 1.99
N PRO A 64 -7.46 5.77 1.06
CA PRO A 64 -7.54 6.79 0.00
C PRO A 64 -8.71 6.57 -0.94
N SER A 65 -9.13 7.62 -1.67
CA SER A 65 -10.23 7.53 -2.64
C SER A 65 -10.00 6.44 -3.70
N ALA A 66 -8.75 6.23 -4.11
CA ALA A 66 -8.37 5.18 -5.07
C ALA A 66 -8.68 3.74 -4.58
N TYR A 67 -8.81 3.55 -3.26
CA TYR A 67 -9.09 2.25 -2.64
C TYR A 67 -10.47 2.19 -1.96
N ALA A 68 -11.23 3.28 -2.00
CA ALA A 68 -12.45 3.41 -1.23
C ALA A 68 -13.58 2.51 -1.79
N THR A 69 -14.15 1.70 -0.92
CA THR A 69 -15.36 0.90 -1.19
C THR A 69 -16.62 1.51 -0.58
N GLY A 70 -16.47 2.60 0.18
CA GLY A 70 -17.55 3.40 0.74
C GLY A 70 -17.06 4.80 1.14
N ALA A 71 -17.99 5.65 1.57
CA ALA A 71 -17.67 6.99 2.09
C ALA A 71 -17.56 6.96 3.62
N PRO A 72 -16.73 7.81 4.25
CA PRO A 72 -16.67 7.91 5.71
C PRO A 72 -17.99 8.42 6.29
N MET A 73 -18.49 7.78 7.35
CA MET A 73 -19.63 8.23 8.14
C MET A 73 -19.19 8.85 9.46
N ARG A 74 -19.99 9.79 9.98
CA ARG A 74 -19.83 10.22 11.37
C ARG A 74 -20.32 9.10 12.28
N THR A 75 -19.55 8.77 13.32
CA THR A 75 -20.08 7.96 14.41
C THR A 75 -21.16 8.78 15.11
N SER A 76 -22.41 8.33 15.08
CA SER A 76 -23.42 8.88 15.98
C SER A 76 -23.00 8.57 17.42
N SER A 77 -23.01 9.57 18.30
CA SER A 77 -22.79 9.33 19.72
C SER A 77 -23.83 8.32 20.21
N PRO A 78 -23.46 7.27 20.97
CA PRO A 78 -24.47 6.45 21.64
C PRO A 78 -25.32 7.37 22.51
N ALA A 79 -26.64 7.20 22.45
CA ALA A 79 -27.56 7.89 23.37
C ALA A 79 -27.14 7.54 24.80
N ALA A 80 -26.92 8.57 25.62
CA ALA A 80 -26.54 8.45 27.03
C ALA A 80 -27.69 7.89 27.86
#